data_AF-A0A1Y3WHZ3-F1
#
_entry.id   AF-A0A1Y3WHZ3-F1
#
_cell.length_a   1.000
_cell.length_b   1.000
_cell.length_c   1.000
_cell.angle_alpha   90.00
_cell.angle_beta   90.00
_cell.angle_gamma   90.00
#
_symmetry.space_group_name_H-M   'P 1'
#
loop_
_entity.id
_entity.type
_entity.pdbx_description
1 polymer ?
#
loop_
_entity_poly.entity_id
_entity_poly.type
_entity_poly.pdbx_seq_one_letter_code
_entity_poly.pdbx_strand_id
1 'polypeptide(L)'
;MKTIRSVFSIPSSSRRKNATPLQRIARHLTKHSYAVIQISLGTDIYTVSKMLTYKNITTTQIYADLVNSKKRETANKISLK
;
A
#
# COMPACT_ATOMS: atom_id res chain seq x y z
N MET A 1 -26.99 7.77 -40.39
CA MET A 1 -27.21 7.23 -39.03
C MET A 1 -25.94 6.50 -38.58
N LYS A 2 -25.13 7.08 -37.68
CA LYS A 2 -23.91 6.45 -37.13
C LYS A 2 -24.23 5.98 -35.69
N THR A 3 -23.89 4.74 -35.40
CA THR A 3 -24.30 3.97 -34.21
C THR A 3 -23.58 4.42 -32.94
N ILE A 4 -24.32 4.41 -31.82
CA ILE A 4 -23.93 4.83 -30.45
C ILE A 4 -22.91 3.87 -29.79
N ARG A 5 -22.22 3.03 -30.56
CA ARG A 5 -21.38 1.94 -30.05
C ARG A 5 -19.89 2.29 -29.89
N SER A 6 -19.53 3.57 -29.81
CA SER A 6 -18.11 3.98 -29.67
C SER A 6 -17.78 4.71 -28.36
N VAL A 7 -18.70 4.76 -27.39
CA VAL A 7 -18.50 5.53 -26.15
C VAL A 7 -17.91 4.68 -25.02
N PHE A 8 -17.72 3.37 -25.20
CA PHE A 8 -17.14 2.49 -24.18
C PHE A 8 -15.92 1.71 -24.66
N SER A 9 -14.87 2.45 -24.99
CA SER A 9 -13.52 1.91 -25.04
C SER A 9 -12.58 2.92 -24.41
N ILE A 10 -12.65 3.05 -23.08
CA ILE A 10 -11.58 3.67 -22.30
C ILE A 10 -10.35 2.77 -22.49
N PRO A 11 -9.25 3.26 -23.08
CA PRO A 11 -8.05 2.46 -23.19
C PRO A 11 -7.45 2.28 -21.79
N SER A 12 -7.44 1.04 -21.29
CA SER A 12 -6.91 0.61 -19.99
C SER A 12 -5.37 0.62 -19.88
N SER A 13 -4.67 1.36 -20.73
CA SER A 13 -3.20 1.33 -20.79
C SER A 13 -2.57 2.68 -21.12
N SER A 14 -2.92 3.72 -20.36
CA SER A 14 -2.12 4.96 -20.36
C SER A 14 -0.90 4.80 -19.44
N ARG A 15 0.08 3.99 -19.85
CA ARG A 15 1.44 4.01 -19.26
C ARG A 15 2.08 5.37 -19.60
N ARG A 16 1.84 6.39 -18.77
CA ARG A 16 2.54 7.69 -18.86
C ARG A 16 4.02 7.45 -18.54
N LYS A 17 4.87 7.46 -19.57
CA LYS A 17 6.32 7.21 -19.49
C LYS A 17 7.11 8.39 -18.88
N ASN A 18 6.40 9.46 -18.54
CA ASN A 18 6.90 10.76 -18.12
C ASN A 18 6.23 11.14 -16.79
N ALA A 19 6.52 10.37 -15.75
CA ALA A 19 6.11 10.71 -14.39
C ALA A 19 7.06 11.78 -13.84
N THR A 20 6.51 12.90 -13.34
CA THR A 20 7.31 13.93 -12.68
C THR A 20 7.96 13.37 -11.41
N PRO A 21 9.10 13.92 -10.92
CA PRO A 21 9.75 13.45 -9.70
C PRO A 21 8.81 13.36 -8.49
N LEU A 22 7.85 14.29 -8.39
CA LEU A 22 6.80 14.31 -7.37
C LEU A 22 5.87 13.11 -7.46
N GLN A 23 5.45 12.73 -8.67
CA GLN A 23 4.61 11.54 -8.89
C GLN A 23 5.33 10.24 -8.50
N ARG A 24 6.67 10.20 -8.62
CA ARG A 24 7.47 9.06 -8.15
C ARG A 24 7.46 8.94 -6.63
N ILE A 25 7.60 10.07 -5.92
CA ILE A 25 7.52 10.11 -4.45
C ILE A 25 6.12 9.71 -3.99
N ALA A 26 5.06 10.25 -4.61
CA ALA A 26 3.68 9.93 -4.28
C ALA A 26 3.39 8.42 -4.42
N ARG A 27 3.84 7.77 -5.51
CA ARG A 27 3.70 6.31 -5.70
C ARG A 27 4.47 5.49 -4.68
N HIS A 28 5.55 6.02 -4.11
CA HIS A 28 6.27 5.36 -3.04
C HIS A 28 5.53 5.49 -1.71
N LEU A 29 5.04 6.70 -1.41
CA LEU A 29 4.28 6.99 -0.20
C LEU A 29 2.98 6.19 -0.11
N THR A 30 2.27 6.00 -1.23
CA THR A 30 1.07 5.17 -1.28
C THR A 30 1.36 3.69 -0.97
N LYS A 31 2.51 3.16 -1.40
CA LYS A 31 2.93 1.78 -1.05
C LYS A 31 3.22 1.62 0.44
N HIS A 32 3.91 2.60 1.04
CA HIS A 32 4.15 2.64 2.49
C HIS A 32 2.85 2.68 3.27
N SER A 33 1.96 3.61 2.89
CA SER A 33 0.65 3.78 3.54
C SER A 33 -0.20 2.51 3.42
N TYR A 34 -0.25 1.89 2.23
CA TYR A 34 -0.97 0.63 2.02
C TYR A 34 -0.43 -0.51 2.88
N ALA A 35 0.89 -0.70 2.94
CA ALA A 35 1.49 -1.76 3.75
C ALA A 35 1.14 -1.63 5.24
N VAL A 36 1.26 -0.41 5.79
CA VAL A 36 0.96 -0.14 7.21
C VAL A 36 -0.52 -0.39 7.52
N ILE A 37 -1.44 -0.01 6.64
CA ILE A 37 -2.87 -0.27 6.84
C ILE A 37 -3.15 -1.77 6.86
N GLN A 38 -2.66 -2.54 5.89
CA GLN A 38 -2.93 -3.99 5.83
C GLN A 38 -2.36 -4.76 7.03
N ILE A 39 -1.18 -4.39 7.50
CA ILE A 39 -0.57 -4.99 8.70
C ILE A 39 -1.34 -4.59 9.97
N SER A 40 -1.84 -3.35 10.03
CA SER A 40 -2.66 -2.89 11.16
C SER A 40 -3.99 -3.65 11.24
N LEU A 41 -4.57 -4.01 10.08
CA LEU A 41 -5.75 -4.86 9.97
C LEU A 41 -5.47 -6.34 10.29
N GLY A 42 -4.23 -6.73 10.57
CA GLY A 42 -3.87 -8.10 10.94
C GLY A 42 -3.59 -9.02 9.75
N THR A 43 -3.37 -8.46 8.55
CA THR A 43 -2.94 -9.25 7.38
C THR A 43 -1.52 -9.76 7.59
N ASP A 44 -1.26 -11.01 7.22
CA ASP A 44 0.08 -11.61 7.29
C ASP A 44 1.12 -10.88 6.41
N ILE A 45 2.35 -10.78 6.91
CA ILE A 45 3.47 -10.06 6.33
C ILE A 45 3.86 -10.65 4.96
N TYR A 46 3.79 -11.97 4.79
CA TYR A 46 4.09 -12.62 3.51
C TYR A 46 3.03 -12.31 2.45
N THR A 47 1.77 -12.21 2.88
CA THR A 47 0.67 -11.82 2.00
C THR A 47 0.82 -10.38 1.53
N VAL A 48 1.10 -9.44 2.44
CA VAL A 48 1.34 -8.03 2.11
C VAL A 48 2.56 -7.87 1.17
N SER A 49 3.63 -8.61 1.42
CA SER A 49 4.82 -8.62 0.56
C SER A 49 4.52 -9.11 -0.86
N LYS A 50 3.72 -10.18 -1.01
CA LYS A 50 3.27 -10.68 -2.33
C LYS A 50 2.41 -9.65 -3.07
N MET A 51 1.49 -8.98 -2.38
CA MET A 51 0.62 -7.94 -2.97
C MET A 51 1.42 -6.73 -3.49
N LEU A 52 2.52 -6.38 -2.82
CA LEU A 52 3.41 -5.28 -3.21
C LEU A 52 4.54 -5.72 -4.15
N THR A 53 4.63 -7.02 -4.44
CA THR A 53 5.64 -7.68 -5.29
C THR A 53 7.06 -7.35 -4.82
N TYR A 54 7.29 -7.38 -3.50
CA TYR A 54 8.61 -7.19 -2.95
C TYR A 54 9.44 -8.46 -3.10
N LYS A 55 10.69 -8.31 -3.56
CA LYS A 55 11.65 -9.42 -3.66
C LYS A 55 12.19 -9.82 -2.29
N ASN A 56 12.26 -8.87 -1.35
CA ASN A 56 12.83 -9.06 -0.03
C ASN A 56 11.76 -8.80 1.04
N ILE A 57 11.59 -9.75 1.96
CA ILE A 57 10.62 -9.63 3.06
C ILE A 57 11.05 -8.61 4.12
N THR A 58 12.35 -8.30 4.18
CA THR A 58 12.97 -7.43 5.18
C THR A 58 12.37 -6.02 5.22
N THR A 59 11.97 -5.48 4.06
CA THR A 59 11.31 -4.17 4.00
C THR A 59 9.91 -4.20 4.61
N THR A 60 9.24 -5.36 4.59
CA THR A 60 7.89 -5.52 5.17
C THR A 60 7.95 -5.78 6.67
N GLN A 61 9.03 -6.41 7.15
CA GLN A 61 9.29 -6.64 8.58
C GLN A 61 9.35 -5.32 9.37
N ILE A 62 9.98 -4.28 8.80
CA ILE A 62 10.06 -2.94 9.42
C ILE A 62 8.66 -2.38 9.73
N TYR A 63 7.67 -2.57 8.86
CA TYR A 63 6.31 -2.11 9.13
C TYR A 63 5.62 -2.93 10.22
N ALA A 64 5.93 -4.22 10.33
CA ALA A 64 5.39 -5.06 11.40
C ALA A 64 5.93 -4.63 12.76
N ASP A 65 7.23 -4.33 12.86
CA ASP A 65 7.85 -3.81 14.08
C ASP A 65 7.25 -2.46 14.50
N LEU A 66 7.01 -1.58 13.52
CA LEU A 66 6.37 -0.27 13.73
C LEU A 66 4.93 -0.40 14.28
N VAL A 67 4.16 -1.35 13.77
CA VAL A 67 2.78 -1.59 14.26
C VAL A 67 2.80 -2.25 15.64
N ASN A 68 3.76 -3.14 15.90
CA ASN A 68 3.88 -3.85 17.16
C ASN A 68 4.30 -2.93 18.33
N SER A 69 5.25 -2.01 18.11
CA SER A 69 5.61 -0.99 19.10
C SER A 69 4.40 -0.14 19.49
N LYS A 70 3.60 0.30 18.50
CA LYS A 70 2.38 1.08 18.73
C LYS A 70 1.29 0.31 19.49
N LYS A 71 1.17 -0.99 19.24
CA LYS A 71 0.28 -1.89 20.01
C LYS A 71 0.73 -2.01 21.47
N ARG A 72 2.03 -2.20 21.73
CA ARG A 72 2.61 -2.28 23.10
C ARG A 72 2.42 -1.00 23.90
N GLU A 73 2.60 0.15 23.27
CA GLU A 73 2.37 1.46 23.91
C GLU A 73 0.90 1.66 24.26
N THR A 74 -0.01 1.26 23.37
CA THR A 74 -1.46 1.36 23.62
C THR A 74 -1.89 0.41 24.73
N ALA A 75 -1.39 -0.83 24.74
CA ALA A 75 -1.66 -1.80 25.80
C ALA A 75 -1.17 -1.31 27.18
N ASN A 76 0.02 -0.71 27.25
CA ASN A 76 0.54 -0.14 28.51
C ASN A 76 -0.31 1.04 29.02
N LYS A 77 -0.86 1.87 28.13
CA LYS A 77 -1.74 2.98 28.52
C LYS A 77 -3.10 2.51 29.04
N ILE A 78 -3.60 1.37 28.54
CA ILE A 78 -4.88 0.78 28.97
C ILE A 78 -4.75 0.08 30.32
N SER A 79 -3.57 -0.47 30.65
CA SER A 79 -3.34 -1.23 31.89
C SER A 79 -3.13 -0.39 33.16
N LEU A 80 -3.40 0.92 33.13
CA LEU A 80 -3.29 1.81 34.29
C LEU A 80 -4.67 2.17 34.84
N LYS A 81 -5.33 1.19 35.48
CA LYS A 81 -6.17 1.39 36.68
C LYS A 81 -6.49 0.06 37.35
#